data_AF-X0XKA9-F1
#
_entry.id   AF-X0XKA9-F1
#
_cell.length_a   1.000
_cell.length_b   1.000
_cell.length_c   1.000
_cell.angle_alpha   90.00
_cell.angle_beta   90.00
_cell.angle_gamma   90.00
#
_symmetry.space_group_name_H-M   'P 1'
#
loop_
_entity.id
_entity.type
_entity.pdbx_description
1 polymer ?
#
loop_
_entity_poly.entity_id
_entity_poly.type
_entity_poly.pdbx_seq_one_letter_code
_entity_poly.pdbx_strand_id
1 'polypeptide(L)'
;PNGLTFGIFNRALPLAQVAGLKGIKYDLAKMTWLGSACTEVYSLITTKKFRNVEDLRKADKVKFSSAGIGSLSHVAAELFKEMTGIKHIKLITGYGGGEAELAMMRGEIDGQFGSFNSRGRP
;
A
#
# COMPACT_ATOMS: atom_id res chain seq x y z
N PRO A 1 -28.71 12.82 -3.30
CA PRO A 1 -28.23 12.33 -1.97
C PRO A 1 -28.91 13.12 -0.84
N ASN A 2 -29.42 12.47 0.21
CA ASN A 2 -30.10 13.12 1.34
C ASN A 2 -29.15 13.58 2.48
N GLY A 3 -27.84 13.40 2.30
CA GLY A 3 -26.81 13.82 3.25
C GLY A 3 -26.57 12.89 4.45
N LEU A 4 -27.35 11.81 4.61
CA LEU A 4 -27.25 10.91 5.77
C LEU A 4 -26.31 9.73 5.58
N THR A 5 -25.71 9.60 4.40
CA THR A 5 -24.75 8.54 4.09
C THR A 5 -23.56 9.14 3.36
N PHE A 6 -22.42 9.13 4.02
CA PHE A 6 -21.12 9.48 3.47
C PHE A 6 -20.12 8.39 3.85
N GLY A 7 -19.01 8.32 3.11
CA GLY A 7 -18.00 7.29 3.33
C GLY A 7 -16.60 7.86 3.20
N ILE A 8 -15.67 7.19 3.88
CA ILE A 8 -14.23 7.35 3.67
C ILE A 8 -13.77 6.10 2.93
N PHE A 9 -12.92 6.26 1.94
CA PHE A 9 -12.45 5.16 1.13
C PHE A 9 -10.96 5.24 0.85
N ASN A 10 -10.42 4.13 0.36
CA ASN A 10 -9.02 4.00 0.00
C ASN A 10 -8.65 4.96 -1.14
N ARG A 11 -7.53 5.68 -1.01
CA ARG A 11 -7.00 6.61 -2.03
C ARG A 11 -6.62 5.93 -3.35
N ALA A 12 -6.50 4.61 -3.37
CA ALA A 12 -6.22 3.84 -4.58
C ALA A 12 -7.48 3.54 -5.43
N LEU A 13 -8.72 3.79 -4.95
CA LEU A 13 -9.92 3.55 -5.77
C LEU A 13 -9.98 4.42 -7.04
N PRO A 14 -9.69 5.75 -6.99
CA PRO A 14 -9.59 6.54 -8.21
C PRO A 14 -8.52 6.01 -9.18
N LEU A 15 -7.37 5.59 -8.65
CA LEU A 15 -6.29 5.02 -9.47
C LEU A 15 -6.73 3.72 -10.14
N ALA A 16 -7.42 2.86 -9.41
CA ALA A 16 -7.97 1.62 -9.93
C ALA A 16 -8.98 1.88 -11.07
N GLN A 17 -9.89 2.86 -10.88
CA GLN A 17 -10.88 3.23 -11.91
C GLN A 17 -10.20 3.77 -13.17
N VAL A 18 -9.23 4.67 -13.02
CA VAL A 18 -8.46 5.21 -14.15
C VAL A 18 -7.65 4.11 -14.86
N ALA A 19 -7.09 3.16 -14.11
CA ALA A 19 -6.36 2.02 -14.65
C ALA A 19 -7.27 0.93 -15.27
N GLY A 20 -8.60 1.05 -15.15
CA GLY A 20 -9.54 0.08 -15.71
C GLY A 20 -9.41 -1.33 -15.13
N LEU A 21 -9.05 -1.47 -13.84
CA LEU A 21 -8.88 -2.79 -13.24
C LEU A 21 -10.18 -3.60 -13.31
N LYS A 22 -10.06 -4.91 -13.59
CA LYS A 22 -11.21 -5.83 -13.65
C LYS A 22 -11.96 -5.85 -12.31
N GLY A 23 -13.29 -5.81 -12.38
CA GLY A 23 -14.17 -5.91 -11.19
C GLY A 23 -14.59 -4.57 -10.59
N ILE A 24 -14.16 -3.44 -11.15
CA ILE A 24 -14.64 -2.11 -10.76
C ILE A 24 -16.09 -1.94 -11.21
N LYS A 25 -16.97 -1.69 -10.23
CA LYS A 25 -18.41 -1.45 -10.45
C LYS A 25 -18.87 -0.06 -10.00
N TYR A 26 -17.96 0.72 -9.41
CA TYR A 26 -18.23 2.08 -8.96
C TYR A 26 -17.79 3.09 -10.01
N ASP A 27 -18.41 4.27 -9.97
CA ASP A 27 -17.96 5.44 -10.71
C ASP A 27 -17.84 6.62 -9.75
N LEU A 28 -16.61 6.95 -9.37
CA LEU A 28 -16.32 8.03 -8.43
C LEU A 28 -16.64 9.42 -9.00
N ALA A 29 -16.83 9.57 -10.31
CA ALA A 29 -17.27 10.83 -10.91
C ALA A 29 -18.76 11.12 -10.63
N LYS A 30 -19.53 10.10 -10.23
CA LYS A 30 -20.95 10.26 -9.83
C LYS A 30 -21.11 10.61 -8.35
N MET A 31 -20.03 10.71 -7.58
CA MET A 31 -20.07 11.05 -6.16
C MET A 31 -19.90 12.56 -5.92
N THR A 32 -20.52 13.07 -4.86
CA THR A 32 -20.25 14.41 -4.33
C THR A 32 -19.07 14.35 -3.37
N TRP A 33 -17.98 15.06 -3.68
CA TRP A 33 -16.76 15.06 -2.89
C TRP A 33 -16.83 16.11 -1.77
N LEU A 34 -16.69 15.68 -0.52
CA LEU A 34 -16.62 16.57 0.64
C LEU A 34 -15.21 17.12 0.87
N GLY A 35 -14.17 16.39 0.44
CA GLY A 35 -12.77 16.77 0.59
C GLY A 35 -11.88 15.62 1.02
N SER A 36 -10.63 15.95 1.40
CA SER A 36 -9.69 15.00 2.00
C SER A 36 -9.64 15.18 3.50
N ALA A 37 -9.79 14.10 4.27
CA ALA A 37 -9.73 14.14 5.73
C ALA A 37 -8.30 14.38 6.26
N CYS A 38 -7.27 13.93 5.53
CA CYS A 38 -5.88 14.11 5.92
C CYS A 38 -4.93 14.08 4.71
N THR A 39 -3.69 14.49 4.94
CA THR A 39 -2.54 14.22 4.06
C THR A 39 -1.52 13.44 4.85
N GLU A 40 -0.98 12.37 4.26
CA GLU A 40 -0.03 11.48 4.92
C GLU A 40 1.16 11.20 4.02
N VAL A 41 2.34 11.11 4.63
CA VAL A 41 3.55 10.60 3.97
C VAL A 41 3.44 9.08 3.92
N TYR A 42 3.56 8.52 2.72
CA TYR A 42 3.59 7.08 2.52
C TYR A 42 5.04 6.61 2.45
N SER A 43 5.40 5.73 3.37
CA SER A 43 6.79 5.30 3.57
C SER A 43 6.94 3.82 3.30
N LEU A 44 8.12 3.45 2.80
CA LEU A 44 8.61 2.08 2.84
C LEU A 44 9.13 1.80 4.25
N ILE A 45 8.57 0.78 4.89
CA ILE A 45 8.97 0.30 6.22
C ILE A 45 9.55 -1.09 6.03
N THR A 46 10.80 -1.30 6.46
CA THR A 46 11.52 -2.56 6.31
C THR A 46 11.91 -3.14 7.65
N THR A 47 12.19 -4.45 7.67
CA THR A 47 12.89 -5.07 8.79
C THR A 47 14.32 -4.55 8.87
N LYS A 48 15.00 -4.77 10.01
CA LYS A 48 16.39 -4.35 10.23
C LYS A 48 17.40 -4.94 9.23
N LYS A 49 17.00 -5.92 8.41
CA LYS A 49 17.80 -6.51 7.34
C LYS A 49 18.15 -5.52 6.23
N PHE A 50 17.28 -4.52 5.99
CA PHE A 50 17.42 -3.57 4.89
C PHE A 50 17.44 -2.15 5.44
N ARG A 51 18.61 -1.50 5.36
CA ARG A 51 18.81 -0.13 5.84
C ARG A 51 18.64 0.90 4.72
N ASN A 52 18.84 0.48 3.48
CA ASN A 52 18.75 1.33 2.31
C ASN A 52 18.25 0.52 1.10
N VAL A 53 17.98 1.22 -0.02
CA VAL A 53 17.49 0.60 -1.25
C VAL A 53 18.54 -0.32 -1.89
N GLU A 54 19.83 -0.06 -1.66
CA GLU A 54 20.91 -0.89 -2.21
C GLU A 54 20.96 -2.28 -1.56
N ASP A 55 20.64 -2.37 -0.26
CA ASP A 55 20.49 -3.66 0.43
C ASP A 55 19.37 -4.48 -0.22
N LEU A 56 18.28 -3.83 -0.66
CA LEU A 56 17.18 -4.50 -1.38
C LEU A 56 17.63 -4.98 -2.76
N ARG A 57 18.46 -4.22 -3.48
CA ARG A 57 18.99 -4.60 -4.79
C ARG A 57 19.87 -5.85 -4.73
N LYS A 58 20.67 -5.97 -3.68
CA LYS A 58 21.63 -7.08 -3.47
C LYS A 58 20.99 -8.34 -2.91
N ALA A 59 19.79 -8.26 -2.37
CA ALA A 59 19.10 -9.39 -1.80
C ALA A 59 18.64 -10.38 -2.89
N ASP A 60 18.73 -11.68 -2.63
CA ASP A 60 18.22 -12.68 -3.59
C ASP A 60 16.68 -12.65 -3.70
N LYS A 61 16.01 -12.33 -2.59
CA LYS A 61 14.55 -12.31 -2.51
C LYS A 61 14.09 -11.33 -1.44
N VAL A 62 13.06 -10.56 -1.77
CA VAL A 62 12.42 -9.61 -0.86
C VAL A 62 10.93 -9.89 -0.82
N LYS A 63 10.34 -10.06 0.36
CA LYS A 63 8.90 -10.24 0.53
C LYS A 63 8.25 -8.98 1.08
N PHE A 64 7.45 -8.29 0.29
CA PHE A 64 6.65 -7.16 0.78
C PHE A 64 5.19 -7.56 0.98
N SER A 65 4.53 -7.03 2.00
CA SER A 65 3.10 -7.24 2.20
C SER A 65 2.25 -6.15 1.53
N SER A 66 0.99 -6.50 1.27
CA SER A 66 -0.05 -5.55 0.89
C SER A 66 -1.42 -6.04 1.36
N ALA A 67 -2.38 -5.11 1.49
CA ALA A 67 -3.75 -5.47 1.88
C ALA A 67 -4.50 -6.20 0.74
N GLY A 68 -4.06 -6.05 -0.50
CA GLY A 68 -4.66 -6.68 -1.66
C GLY A 68 -4.55 -5.83 -2.91
N ILE A 69 -4.91 -6.41 -4.06
CA ILE A 69 -4.94 -5.71 -5.35
C ILE A 69 -5.88 -4.51 -5.24
N GLY A 70 -5.41 -3.35 -5.72
CA GLY A 70 -6.16 -2.09 -5.63
C GLY A 70 -6.06 -1.38 -4.28
N SER A 71 -5.35 -1.93 -3.29
CA SER A 71 -4.95 -1.18 -2.09
C SER A 71 -3.78 -0.24 -2.39
N LEU A 72 -3.72 0.90 -1.68
CA LEU A 72 -2.60 1.83 -1.83
C LEU A 72 -1.23 1.19 -1.52
N SER A 73 -1.15 0.25 -0.57
CA SER A 73 0.10 -0.46 -0.27
C SER A 73 0.55 -1.32 -1.45
N HIS A 74 -0.40 -1.96 -2.14
CA HIS A 74 -0.10 -2.74 -3.33
C HIS A 74 0.36 -1.85 -4.50
N VAL A 75 -0.37 -0.78 -4.78
CA VAL A 75 -0.04 0.16 -5.86
C VAL A 75 1.33 0.81 -5.62
N ALA A 76 1.61 1.26 -4.39
CA ALA A 76 2.89 1.87 -4.04
C ALA A 76 4.06 0.89 -4.20
N ALA A 77 3.86 -0.38 -3.82
CA ALA A 77 4.90 -1.38 -3.93
C ALA A 77 5.18 -1.78 -5.39
N GLU A 78 4.14 -1.88 -6.23
CA GLU A 78 4.32 -2.09 -7.67
C GLU A 78 5.01 -0.90 -8.33
N LEU A 79 4.61 0.34 -7.99
CA LEU A 79 5.29 1.54 -8.48
C LEU A 79 6.76 1.57 -8.04
N PHE A 80 7.07 1.20 -6.80
CA PHE A 80 8.44 1.10 -6.31
C PHE A 80 9.26 0.08 -7.10
N LYS A 81 8.70 -1.10 -7.38
CA LYS A 81 9.35 -2.12 -8.21
C LYS A 81 9.69 -1.57 -9.60
N GLU A 82 8.73 -0.90 -10.23
CA GLU A 82 8.91 -0.32 -11.56
C GLU A 82 9.98 0.78 -11.56
N MET A 83 9.93 1.71 -10.61
CA MET A 83 10.88 2.82 -10.52
C MET A 83 12.30 2.38 -10.17
N THR A 84 12.46 1.33 -9.36
CA THR A 84 13.77 0.89 -8.88
C THR A 84 14.40 -0.21 -9.73
N GLY A 85 13.61 -0.88 -10.58
CA GLY A 85 14.03 -2.04 -11.36
C GLY A 85 14.23 -3.31 -10.54
N ILE A 86 13.82 -3.34 -9.26
CA ILE A 86 14.04 -4.47 -8.35
C ILE A 86 12.97 -5.54 -8.58
N LYS A 87 13.24 -6.45 -9.51
CA LYS A 87 12.26 -7.46 -9.97
C LYS A 87 12.00 -8.60 -8.99
N HIS A 88 12.91 -8.85 -8.04
CA HIS A 88 12.81 -9.95 -7.06
C HIS A 88 12.01 -9.60 -5.80
N ILE A 89 11.31 -8.45 -5.79
CA ILE A 89 10.31 -8.15 -4.76
C ILE A 89 9.04 -8.93 -5.06
N LYS A 90 8.71 -9.87 -4.18
CA LYS A 90 7.45 -10.61 -4.18
C LYS A 90 6.45 -9.93 -3.27
N LEU A 91 5.29 -9.57 -3.82
CA LEU A 91 4.16 -9.04 -3.04
C LEU A 91 3.30 -10.18 -2.51
N ILE A 92 3.07 -10.18 -1.19
CA ILE A 92 2.18 -11.09 -0.50
C ILE A 92 0.94 -10.30 -0.09
N THR A 93 -0.21 -10.64 -0.66
CA THR A 93 -1.49 -10.00 -0.38
C THR A 93 -2.17 -10.63 0.83
N GLY A 94 -3.13 -9.91 1.43
CA GLY A 94 -3.96 -10.43 2.51
C GLY A 94 -3.59 -9.92 3.90
N TYR A 95 -2.64 -8.97 3.99
CA TYR A 95 -2.26 -8.37 5.26
C TYR A 95 -3.00 -7.04 5.48
N GLY A 96 -3.98 -7.04 6.39
CA GLY A 96 -4.75 -5.85 6.76
C GLY A 96 -4.33 -5.29 8.12
N GLY A 97 -4.60 -4.02 8.36
CA GLY A 97 -4.39 -3.40 9.68
C GLY A 97 -2.97 -3.58 10.23
N GLY A 98 -2.87 -4.19 11.42
CA GLY A 98 -1.63 -4.46 12.16
C GLY A 98 -0.98 -5.83 11.88
N GLU A 99 -1.57 -6.65 10.99
CA GLU A 99 -1.10 -8.03 10.75
C GLU A 99 0.28 -8.05 10.05
N ALA A 100 0.54 -7.05 9.22
CA ALA A 100 1.82 -6.92 8.52
C ALA A 100 2.96 -6.68 9.50
N GLU A 101 2.77 -5.81 10.49
CA GLU A 101 3.76 -5.50 11.52
C GLU A 101 4.12 -6.76 12.32
N LEU A 102 3.12 -7.56 12.70
CA LEU A 102 3.34 -8.84 13.39
C LEU A 102 4.08 -9.85 12.48
N ALA A 103 3.73 -9.90 11.20
CA ALA A 103 4.42 -10.75 10.23
C ALA A 103 5.87 -10.32 9.97
N MET A 104 6.15 -9.01 10.01
CA MET A 104 7.52 -8.48 9.98
C MET A 104 8.30 -8.90 11.23
N MET A 105 7.69 -8.83 12.42
CA MET A 105 8.31 -9.29 13.67
C MET A 105 8.63 -10.79 13.65
N ARG A 106 7.78 -11.61 13.02
CA ARG A 106 8.02 -13.05 12.81
C ARG A 106 8.98 -13.38 11.67
N GLY A 107 9.38 -12.39 10.85
CA GLY A 107 10.25 -12.60 9.68
C GLY A 107 9.55 -13.26 8.48
N GLU A 108 8.22 -13.32 8.47
CA GLU A 108 7.42 -13.82 7.36
C GLU A 108 7.47 -12.90 6.14
N ILE A 109 7.55 -11.59 6.40
CA ILE A 109 7.72 -10.54 5.40
C ILE A 109 8.87 -9.62 5.79
N ASP A 110 9.44 -8.96 4.79
CA ASP A 110 10.65 -8.16 4.90
C ASP A 110 10.36 -6.65 4.93
N GLY A 111 9.17 -6.23 4.50
CA GLY A 111 8.73 -4.85 4.53
C GLY A 111 7.30 -4.64 4.05
N GLN A 112 6.85 -3.40 4.12
CA GLN A 112 5.55 -2.96 3.66
C GLN A 112 5.57 -1.48 3.29
N PHE A 113 4.59 -1.06 2.49
CA PHE A 113 4.29 0.36 2.32
C PHE A 113 3.11 0.76 3.20
N GLY A 114 3.23 1.89 3.87
CA GLY A 114 2.21 2.37 4.81
C GLY A 114 2.35 3.84 5.14
N SER A 115 1.29 4.43 5.69
CA SER A 115 1.36 5.80 6.21
C SER A 115 2.33 5.86 7.38
N PHE A 116 3.27 6.80 7.34
CA PHE A 116 4.20 7.08 8.43
C PHE A 116 3.46 7.46 9.71
N ASN A 117 2.40 8.27 9.62
CA ASN A 117 1.65 8.71 10.79
C ASN A 117 0.89 7.56 11.47
N SER A 118 0.51 6.53 10.69
CA SER A 118 -0.18 5.36 11.21
C SER A 118 0.76 4.31 11.83
N ARG A 119 2.01 4.26 11.38
CA ARG A 119 2.93 3.14 11.66
C ARG A 119 4.28 3.53 12.24
N GLY A 120 4.60 4.81 12.22
CA GLY A 120 5.88 5.39 12.65
C GLY A 120 5.89 5.85 14.11
N ARG A 121 4.88 5.50 14.92
CA ARG A 121 4.97 5.69 16.37
C ARG A 121 5.83 4.56 16.95
N PRO A 122 6.88 4.90 17.73
CA PRO A 122 7.75 3.91 18.37
C PRO A 122 6.98 3.04 19.37
#